data_AF-A0A661NNN9-F1
#
_entry.id   AF-A0A661NNN9-F1
#
_cell.length_a   1.000
_cell.length_b   1.000
_cell.length_c   1.000
_cell.angle_alpha   90.00
_cell.angle_beta   90.00
_cell.angle_gamma   90.00
#
_symmetry.space_group_name_H-M   'P 1'
#
loop_
_entity.id
_entity.type
_entity.pdbx_description
1 polymer ?
#
loop_
_entity_poly.entity_id
_entity_poly.type
_entity_poly.pdbx_seq_one_letter_code
_entity_poly.pdbx_strand_id
1 'polypeptide(L)'
;MEEIRHDVALRIKNGVARYRVARVFSNQGKRHDEAVVDISLPVGAAATGLRIKVGNDWFEGELMRRERAAELYRKLTGFGPHLPKDPALLSWKWSSDLELRVFPVPPGGKSTVGYSLTAPTSYRDGRYYVAYPRIPEGNGLSTSSLRVLGPKPMIDGRPVAVNRAIPLVVDDSTPAWFGKRNPSPGASYIKSDILVADDEQTKTVAVSVDLQHTYRGDLVLELITPDGQWHDLEDISGGGENDVRETFQLALDKPVATKGTWRLVVSDHAGLDTGTLKKWSLEATVGKRQVKAKAADTPKFIPDAPGAGDDGQATISIKAPPIDTVATRLGSVPAAIDKEFFRLEIDTAPELRPLPRKLSTVFVIDASRSLPSDDIDAQLELARAFLSHVPDGTFELVLVRRHATRLLNRFAPAKEFDALIEAATKAGKLVLGNGSALDAGITLAATSLQRRVGPRTMVLLTDGLLRPKWRNRLALNALKKAPFGTASHVVLPTAGSALV
;
A
#
# COMPACT_ATOMS: atom_id res chain seq x y z
N MET A 1 16.67 -28.43 -27.38
CA MET A 1 16.82 -26.99 -27.09
C MET A 1 17.12 -26.80 -25.61
N GLU A 2 17.97 -25.85 -25.25
CA GLU A 2 18.25 -25.47 -23.85
C GLU A 2 18.53 -23.97 -23.76
N GLU A 3 18.00 -23.31 -22.74
CA GLU A 3 18.42 -21.97 -22.35
C GLU A 3 19.67 -22.04 -21.47
N ILE A 4 20.72 -21.32 -21.87
CA ILE A 4 22.00 -21.31 -21.16
C ILE A 4 22.28 -19.99 -20.45
N ARG A 5 21.39 -19.01 -20.58
CA ARG A 5 21.51 -17.70 -19.91
C ARG A 5 20.18 -16.96 -19.90
N HIS A 6 19.81 -16.46 -18.72
CA HIS A 6 18.71 -15.52 -18.49
C HIS A 6 19.21 -14.33 -17.68
N ASP A 7 19.50 -13.21 -18.34
CA ASP A 7 19.92 -11.97 -17.68
C ASP A 7 18.77 -10.96 -17.59
N VAL A 8 18.60 -10.34 -16.43
CA VAL A 8 17.56 -9.33 -16.18
C VAL A 8 18.22 -8.08 -15.60
N ALA A 9 17.98 -6.93 -16.21
CA ALA A 9 18.35 -5.63 -15.65
C ALA A 9 17.10 -4.83 -15.30
N LEU A 10 16.87 -4.60 -14.01
CA LEU A 10 15.80 -3.76 -13.49
C LEU A 10 16.29 -2.34 -13.27
N ARG A 11 15.53 -1.37 -13.78
CA ARG A 11 15.67 0.05 -13.44
C ARG A 11 14.30 0.63 -13.12
N ILE A 12 14.22 1.42 -12.06
CA ILE A 12 13.01 2.19 -11.75
C ILE A 12 13.30 3.67 -12.00
N LYS A 13 12.42 4.31 -12.77
CA LYS A 13 12.46 5.77 -13.04
C LYS A 13 11.04 6.30 -12.95
N ASN A 14 10.84 7.40 -12.21
CA ASN A 14 9.54 8.07 -12.07
C ASN A 14 8.40 7.11 -11.66
N GLY A 15 8.63 6.24 -10.67
CA GLY A 15 7.60 5.29 -10.20
C GLY A 15 7.25 4.16 -11.18
N VAL A 16 8.00 4.02 -12.28
CA VAL A 16 7.80 2.95 -13.27
C VAL A 16 9.03 2.05 -13.33
N ALA A 17 8.78 0.74 -13.24
CA ALA A 17 9.79 -0.29 -13.35
C ALA A 17 9.98 -0.68 -14.81
N ARG A 18 11.24 -0.78 -15.24
CA ARG A 18 11.58 -1.26 -16.57
C ARG A 18 12.61 -2.38 -16.45
N TYR A 19 12.24 -3.56 -16.91
CA TYR A 19 13.09 -4.73 -17.00
C TYR A 19 13.62 -4.83 -18.44
N ARG A 20 14.93 -5.01 -18.59
CA ARG A 20 15.53 -5.46 -19.84
C ARG A 20 16.01 -6.89 -19.64
N VAL A 21 15.39 -7.81 -20.38
CA VAL A 21 15.70 -9.22 -20.31
C VAL A 21 16.51 -9.62 -21.54
N ALA A 22 17.52 -10.46 -21.37
CA ALA A 22 18.27 -11.10 -22.44
C ALA A 22 18.37 -12.60 -22.16
N ARG A 23 17.95 -13.41 -23.12
CA ARG A 23 17.96 -14.87 -23.05
C ARG A 23 18.83 -15.45 -24.17
N VAL A 24 19.56 -16.52 -23.86
CA VAL A 24 20.42 -17.22 -24.83
C VAL A 24 20.01 -18.68 -24.89
N PHE A 25 19.60 -19.11 -26.06
CA PHE A 25 19.22 -20.49 -26.34
C PHE A 25 20.32 -21.20 -27.13
N SER A 26 20.57 -22.46 -26.79
CA SER A 26 21.50 -23.35 -27.49
C SER A 26 20.78 -24.58 -28.02
N ASN A 27 21.22 -25.05 -29.18
CA ASN A 27 20.68 -26.24 -29.82
C ASN A 27 21.79 -27.28 -29.97
N GLN A 28 21.71 -28.35 -29.18
CA GLN A 28 22.64 -29.49 -29.22
C GLN A 28 22.31 -30.50 -30.35
N GLY A 29 21.24 -30.26 -31.10
CA GLY A 29 20.79 -31.10 -32.21
C GLY A 29 21.57 -30.88 -33.51
N LYS A 30 21.24 -31.68 -34.52
CA LYS A 30 21.90 -31.67 -35.85
C LYS A 30 21.16 -30.84 -36.90
N ARG A 31 19.98 -30.29 -36.57
CA ARG A 31 19.15 -29.47 -37.46
C ARG A 31 18.86 -28.14 -36.81
N HIS A 32 18.52 -27.13 -37.62
CA HIS A 32 17.92 -25.91 -37.09
C HIS A 32 16.67 -26.25 -36.29
N ASP A 33 16.50 -25.57 -35.17
CA ASP A 33 15.41 -25.82 -34.23
C ASP A 33 14.80 -24.48 -33.77
N GLU A 34 13.62 -24.54 -33.16
CA GLU A 34 12.90 -23.39 -32.62
C GLU A 34 12.89 -23.44 -31.10
N ALA A 35 13.26 -22.33 -30.44
CA ALA A 35 13.02 -22.18 -29.01
C ALA A 35 11.62 -21.61 -28.79
N VAL A 36 10.78 -22.33 -28.04
CA VAL A 36 9.44 -21.89 -27.61
C VAL A 36 9.43 -21.89 -26.09
N VAL A 37 9.14 -20.73 -25.48
CA VAL A 37 9.16 -20.58 -24.03
C VAL A 37 7.99 -19.73 -23.56
N ASP A 38 7.28 -20.25 -22.57
CA ASP A 38 6.28 -19.49 -21.82
C ASP A 38 6.94 -18.62 -20.76
N ILE A 39 6.47 -17.38 -20.64
CA ILE A 39 7.02 -16.34 -19.77
C ILE A 39 5.89 -15.84 -18.89
N SER A 40 5.96 -16.16 -17.60
CA SER A 40 5.24 -15.44 -16.56
C SER A 40 5.78 -14.01 -16.48
N LEU A 41 4.89 -13.03 -16.42
CA LEU A 41 5.26 -11.63 -16.25
C LEU A 41 5.30 -11.24 -14.78
N PRO A 42 6.13 -10.25 -14.40
CA PRO A 42 5.91 -9.53 -13.16
C PRO A 42 4.48 -8.98 -13.11
N VAL A 43 3.89 -8.92 -11.92
CA VAL A 43 2.50 -8.46 -11.78
C VAL A 43 2.29 -7.08 -12.38
N GLY A 44 1.22 -6.96 -13.18
CA GLY A 44 0.84 -5.75 -13.89
C GLY A 44 1.85 -5.31 -14.98
N ALA A 45 2.84 -6.13 -15.30
CA ALA A 45 3.80 -5.80 -16.34
C ALA A 45 3.22 -5.99 -17.74
N ALA A 46 3.72 -5.20 -18.67
CA ALA A 46 3.48 -5.36 -20.10
C ALA A 46 4.80 -5.48 -20.87
N ALA A 47 4.82 -6.36 -21.88
CA ALA A 47 5.88 -6.33 -22.88
C ALA A 47 5.80 -5.03 -23.68
N THR A 48 6.94 -4.34 -23.78
CA THR A 48 7.09 -3.03 -24.41
C THR A 48 8.20 -2.99 -25.46
N GLY A 49 8.84 -4.13 -25.73
CA GLY A 49 9.82 -4.26 -26.79
C GLY A 49 10.32 -5.69 -26.91
N LEU A 50 10.71 -6.05 -28.13
CA LEU A 50 11.35 -7.32 -28.48
C LEU A 50 12.54 -6.99 -29.38
N ARG A 51 13.63 -7.71 -29.25
CA ARG A 51 14.78 -7.61 -30.14
C ARG A 51 15.49 -8.94 -30.26
N ILE A 52 16.08 -9.20 -31.42
CA ILE A 52 16.90 -10.39 -31.66
C ILE A 52 18.29 -9.97 -32.10
N LYS A 53 19.30 -10.73 -31.67
CA LYS A 53 20.68 -10.50 -32.07
C LYS A 53 21.04 -11.36 -33.28
N VAL A 54 21.51 -10.73 -34.35
CA VAL A 54 22.01 -11.39 -35.56
C VAL A 54 23.44 -10.92 -35.79
N GLY A 55 24.40 -11.84 -35.77
CA GLY A 55 25.82 -11.47 -35.71
C GLY A 55 26.14 -10.64 -34.46
N ASN A 56 26.61 -9.42 -34.66
CA ASN A 56 26.90 -8.47 -33.57
C ASN A 56 25.79 -7.44 -33.33
N ASP A 57 24.81 -7.37 -34.22
CA ASP A 57 23.82 -6.30 -34.25
C ASP A 57 22.49 -6.75 -33.63
N TRP A 58 21.79 -5.79 -33.03
CA TRP A 58 20.45 -5.97 -32.50
C TRP A 58 19.42 -5.43 -33.48
N PHE A 59 18.39 -6.24 -33.75
CA PHE A 59 17.26 -5.88 -34.57
C PHE A 59 16.03 -5.79 -33.68
N GLU A 60 15.38 -4.62 -33.67
CA GLU A 60 14.16 -4.36 -32.89
C GLU A 60 12.93 -4.94 -33.62
N GLY A 61 12.00 -5.48 -32.84
CA GLY A 61 10.72 -5.99 -33.31
C GLY A 61 9.67 -4.88 -33.41
N GLU A 62 8.69 -5.10 -34.28
CA GLU A 62 7.56 -4.20 -34.48
C GLU A 62 6.32 -4.73 -33.76
N LEU A 63 5.61 -3.86 -33.03
CA LEU A 63 4.35 -4.24 -32.39
C LEU A 63 3.24 -4.34 -33.45
N MET A 64 2.58 -5.49 -33.50
CA MET A 64 1.51 -5.76 -34.45
C MET A 64 0.34 -6.49 -33.77
N ARG A 65 -0.81 -6.57 -34.47
CA ARG A 65 -1.87 -7.50 -34.06
C ARG A 65 -1.34 -8.94 -34.08
N ARG A 66 -1.72 -9.72 -33.07
CA ARG A 66 -1.20 -11.07 -32.83
C ARG A 66 -1.28 -11.98 -34.06
N GLU A 67 -2.43 -12.00 -34.75
CA GLU A 67 -2.66 -12.85 -35.92
C GLU A 67 -1.73 -12.48 -37.08
N ARG A 68 -1.50 -11.17 -37.27
CA ARG A 68 -0.59 -10.66 -38.31
C ARG A 68 0.87 -10.96 -37.97
N ALA A 69 1.27 -10.79 -36.72
CA ALA A 69 2.62 -11.11 -36.24
C ALA A 69 2.92 -12.61 -36.43
N ALA A 70 1.96 -13.49 -36.09
CA ALA A 70 2.09 -14.94 -36.28
C ALA A 70 2.17 -15.34 -37.76
N GLU A 71 1.41 -14.67 -38.64
CA GLU A 71 1.51 -14.86 -40.09
C GLU A 71 2.89 -14.46 -40.64
N LEU A 72 3.38 -13.27 -40.23
CA LEU A 72 4.69 -12.77 -40.66
C LEU A 72 5.82 -13.68 -40.16
N TYR A 73 5.76 -14.11 -38.90
CA TYR A 73 6.71 -15.05 -38.32
C TYR A 73 6.79 -16.34 -39.14
N ARG A 74 5.66 -16.99 -39.44
CA ARG A 74 5.63 -18.21 -40.27
C ARG A 74 6.22 -18.02 -41.67
N LYS A 75 6.02 -16.85 -42.29
CA LYS A 75 6.63 -16.53 -43.59
C LYS A 75 8.16 -16.40 -43.47
N LEU A 76 8.65 -15.80 -42.40
CA LEU A 76 10.08 -15.58 -42.15
C LEU A 76 10.84 -16.86 -41.76
N THR A 77 10.15 -17.85 -41.17
CA THR A 77 10.75 -19.16 -40.83
C THR A 77 10.85 -20.13 -42.01
N GLY A 78 10.34 -19.77 -43.20
CA GLY A 78 10.55 -20.55 -44.43
C GLY A 78 9.30 -21.06 -45.16
N PHE A 79 8.08 -20.64 -44.81
CA PHE A 79 6.85 -20.94 -45.57
C PHE A 79 6.50 -19.88 -46.64
N GLY A 80 7.49 -19.30 -47.34
CA GLY A 80 7.26 -18.27 -48.35
C GLY A 80 8.38 -18.14 -49.41
N PRO A 81 8.21 -17.25 -50.40
CA PRO A 81 9.15 -17.07 -51.53
C PRO A 81 10.45 -16.30 -51.17
N HIS A 82 10.77 -16.13 -49.89
CA HIS A 82 11.91 -15.34 -49.41
C HIS A 82 12.92 -16.22 -48.64
N LEU A 83 14.20 -15.84 -48.64
CA LEU A 83 15.22 -16.50 -47.80
C LEU A 83 14.78 -16.46 -46.32
N PRO A 84 14.91 -17.59 -45.58
CA PRO A 84 14.67 -17.61 -44.13
C PRO A 84 15.45 -16.50 -43.44
N LYS A 85 14.79 -15.76 -42.56
CA LYS A 85 15.45 -14.80 -41.66
C LYS A 85 15.57 -15.41 -40.27
N ASP A 86 16.14 -14.64 -39.36
CA ASP A 86 16.22 -14.97 -37.93
C ASP A 86 15.14 -14.21 -37.15
N PRO A 87 13.84 -14.58 -37.23
CA PRO A 87 12.79 -13.88 -36.50
C PRO A 87 12.73 -14.30 -35.01
N ALA A 88 12.26 -13.37 -34.20
CA ALA A 88 11.66 -13.68 -32.90
C ALA A 88 10.22 -13.18 -32.88
N LEU A 89 9.36 -13.88 -32.14
CA LEU A 89 7.99 -13.48 -31.87
C LEU A 89 7.75 -13.53 -30.36
N LEU A 90 7.22 -12.44 -29.83
CA LEU A 90 6.73 -12.37 -28.46
C LEU A 90 5.24 -12.05 -28.53
N SER A 91 4.41 -12.93 -27.98
CA SER A 91 2.96 -12.86 -28.13
C SER A 91 2.24 -13.11 -26.82
N TRP A 92 1.18 -12.35 -26.55
CA TRP A 92 0.33 -12.56 -25.38
C TRP A 92 -0.47 -13.87 -25.50
N LYS A 93 -0.39 -14.69 -24.45
CA LYS A 93 -1.23 -15.88 -24.26
C LYS A 93 -2.44 -15.56 -23.36
N TRP A 94 -2.18 -14.90 -22.24
CA TRP A 94 -3.15 -14.49 -21.22
C TRP A 94 -2.74 -13.12 -20.64
N SER A 95 -3.45 -12.62 -19.61
CA SER A 95 -3.18 -11.32 -19.00
C SER A 95 -1.79 -11.18 -18.35
N SER A 96 -1.21 -12.29 -17.88
CA SER A 96 0.11 -12.35 -17.22
C SER A 96 1.15 -13.14 -17.99
N ASP A 97 0.80 -13.76 -19.12
CA ASP A 97 1.63 -14.77 -19.76
C ASP A 97 1.95 -14.41 -21.22
N LEU A 98 3.22 -14.54 -21.57
CA LEU A 98 3.69 -14.41 -22.95
C LEU A 98 4.26 -15.74 -23.45
N GLU A 99 4.14 -15.97 -24.76
CA GLU A 99 4.94 -16.96 -25.47
C GLU A 99 6.04 -16.25 -26.24
N LEU A 100 7.28 -16.68 -26.03
CA LEU A 100 8.45 -16.31 -26.81
C LEU A 100 8.80 -17.44 -27.78
N ARG A 101 8.92 -17.10 -29.06
CA ARG A 101 9.41 -17.99 -30.11
C ARG A 101 10.64 -17.40 -30.77
N VAL A 102 11.71 -18.19 -30.92
CA VAL A 102 12.98 -17.77 -31.53
C VAL A 102 13.39 -18.80 -32.57
N PHE A 103 13.56 -18.34 -33.81
CA PHE A 103 14.02 -19.17 -34.92
C PHE A 103 15.01 -18.41 -35.81
N PRO A 104 16.01 -19.10 -36.40
CA PRO A 104 16.46 -20.43 -36.03
C PRO A 104 17.34 -20.37 -34.78
N VAL A 105 17.45 -21.50 -34.07
CA VAL A 105 18.61 -21.79 -33.22
C VAL A 105 19.50 -22.79 -33.98
N PRO A 106 20.68 -22.35 -34.49
CA PRO A 106 21.51 -23.19 -35.36
C PRO A 106 22.01 -24.46 -34.64
N PRO A 107 22.21 -25.57 -35.36
CA PRO A 107 22.77 -26.79 -34.77
C PRO A 107 24.18 -26.55 -34.21
N GLY A 108 24.42 -26.95 -32.97
CA GLY A 108 25.64 -26.63 -32.21
C GLY A 108 25.84 -25.13 -31.92
N GLY A 109 24.87 -24.29 -32.30
CA GLY A 109 24.92 -22.84 -32.22
C GLY A 109 24.06 -22.25 -31.12
N LYS A 110 23.99 -20.92 -31.12
CA LYS A 110 23.27 -20.13 -30.11
C LYS A 110 22.48 -19.01 -30.77
N SER A 111 21.32 -18.69 -30.21
CA SER A 111 20.53 -17.51 -30.58
C SER A 111 20.25 -16.68 -29.33
N THR A 112 20.43 -15.36 -29.46
CA THR A 112 20.21 -14.41 -28.36
C THR A 112 19.02 -13.53 -28.68
N VAL A 113 18.07 -13.47 -27.76
CA VAL A 113 16.88 -12.63 -27.85
C VAL A 113 16.82 -11.75 -26.61
N GLY A 114 16.23 -10.57 -26.73
CA GLY A 114 15.94 -9.71 -25.60
C GLY A 114 14.58 -9.08 -25.71
N TYR A 115 14.01 -8.73 -24.57
CA TYR A 115 12.72 -8.05 -24.50
C TYR A 115 12.70 -7.07 -23.35
N SER A 116 11.81 -6.09 -23.43
CA SER A 116 11.61 -5.09 -22.38
C SER A 116 10.24 -5.25 -21.75
N LEU A 117 10.20 -5.35 -20.43
CA LEU A 117 8.96 -5.34 -19.66
C LEU A 117 8.84 -4.02 -18.90
N THR A 118 7.65 -3.47 -18.84
CA THR A 118 7.35 -2.27 -18.06
C THR A 118 6.26 -2.61 -17.06
N ALA A 119 6.50 -2.32 -15.77
CA ALA A 119 5.57 -2.64 -14.69
C ALA A 119 5.31 -1.42 -13.80
N PRO A 120 4.10 -1.31 -13.21
CA PRO A 120 3.84 -0.35 -12.15
C PRO A 120 4.71 -0.66 -10.93
N THR A 121 5.13 0.37 -10.19
CA THR A 121 5.68 0.18 -8.85
C THR A 121 4.61 0.39 -7.78
N SER A 122 4.85 -0.16 -6.60
CA SER A 122 4.17 0.21 -5.37
C SER A 122 5.12 1.02 -4.48
N TYR A 123 4.70 2.21 -4.02
CA TYR A 123 5.51 3.04 -3.13
C TYR A 123 5.09 2.85 -1.68
N ARG A 124 6.05 2.51 -0.80
CA ARG A 124 5.82 2.34 0.65
C ARG A 124 7.08 2.74 1.42
N ASP A 125 6.92 3.55 2.47
CA ASP A 125 7.98 3.92 3.41
C ASP A 125 9.29 4.39 2.76
N GLY A 126 9.17 5.26 1.76
CA GLY A 126 10.34 5.78 1.06
C GLY A 126 11.03 4.77 0.15
N ARG A 127 10.34 3.69 -0.25
CA ARG A 127 10.86 2.66 -1.17
C ARG A 127 9.84 2.34 -2.25
N TYR A 128 10.34 1.99 -3.43
CA TYR A 128 9.54 1.37 -4.48
C TYR A 128 9.68 -0.14 -4.40
N TYR A 129 8.57 -0.84 -4.55
CA TYR A 129 8.46 -2.29 -4.58
C TYR A 129 7.98 -2.74 -5.95
N VAL A 130 8.59 -3.81 -6.43
CA VAL A 130 8.24 -4.54 -7.65
C VAL A 130 8.53 -6.02 -7.44
N ALA A 131 8.04 -6.86 -8.34
CA ALA A 131 8.30 -8.29 -8.30
C ALA A 131 9.00 -8.78 -9.57
N TYR A 132 9.59 -9.97 -9.56
CA TYR A 132 10.05 -10.64 -10.78
C TYR A 132 10.01 -12.16 -10.60
N PRO A 133 9.46 -12.94 -11.55
CA PRO A 133 9.32 -14.40 -11.41
C PRO A 133 10.65 -15.13 -11.19
N ARG A 134 10.62 -16.17 -10.38
CA ARG A 134 11.70 -17.14 -10.18
C ARG A 134 11.53 -18.26 -11.18
N ILE A 135 12.55 -18.47 -12.00
CA ILE A 135 12.54 -19.58 -12.96
C ILE A 135 13.39 -20.70 -12.36
N PRO A 136 12.79 -21.84 -11.94
CA PRO A 136 13.55 -23.00 -11.47
C PRO A 136 14.53 -23.47 -12.53
N GLU A 137 15.66 -24.02 -12.07
CA GLU A 137 16.53 -24.79 -12.95
C GLU A 137 15.83 -26.11 -13.30
N GLY A 138 15.47 -26.30 -14.57
CA GLY A 138 14.71 -27.47 -15.00
C GLY A 138 14.02 -27.26 -16.35
N ASN A 139 13.59 -28.36 -17.00
CA ASN A 139 12.91 -28.32 -18.31
C ASN A 139 13.66 -27.55 -19.41
N GLY A 140 14.98 -27.44 -19.32
CA GLY A 140 15.82 -26.73 -20.28
C GLY A 140 15.79 -25.20 -20.13
N LEU A 141 15.37 -24.65 -18.99
CA LEU A 141 15.45 -23.23 -18.67
C LEU A 141 16.57 -22.93 -17.68
N SER A 142 17.17 -21.74 -17.78
CA SER A 142 18.24 -21.30 -16.88
C SER A 142 17.72 -20.37 -15.78
N THR A 143 18.28 -20.46 -14.58
CA THR A 143 17.97 -19.53 -13.49
C THR A 143 18.18 -18.07 -13.90
N SER A 144 17.19 -17.23 -13.60
CA SER A 144 17.26 -15.78 -13.85
C SER A 144 18.36 -15.10 -13.01
N SER A 145 19.19 -14.28 -13.65
CA SER A 145 20.19 -13.44 -12.99
C SER A 145 19.77 -11.97 -13.02
N LEU A 146 19.43 -11.41 -11.86
CA LEU A 146 18.91 -10.05 -11.73
C LEU A 146 20.00 -9.04 -11.34
N ARG A 147 20.06 -7.93 -12.07
CA ARG A 147 20.80 -6.71 -11.72
C ARG A 147 19.82 -5.59 -11.40
N VAL A 148 19.92 -5.03 -10.20
CA VAL A 148 19.08 -3.90 -9.78
C VAL A 148 19.86 -2.58 -9.89
N LEU A 149 19.36 -1.68 -10.73
CA LEU A 149 19.87 -0.33 -10.92
C LEU A 149 19.04 0.64 -10.07
N GLY A 150 19.57 1.04 -8.93
CA GLY A 150 18.91 1.97 -8.02
C GLY A 150 19.61 2.05 -6.66
N PRO A 151 19.26 3.04 -5.83
CA PRO A 151 19.87 3.21 -4.52
C PRO A 151 19.35 2.17 -3.52
N LYS A 152 20.27 1.63 -2.70
CA LYS A 152 19.98 0.67 -1.62
C LYS A 152 19.03 -0.46 -2.03
N PRO A 153 19.33 -1.23 -3.10
CA PRO A 153 18.45 -2.27 -3.57
C PRO A 153 18.39 -3.42 -2.56
N MET A 154 17.22 -4.04 -2.48
CA MET A 154 16.96 -5.22 -1.66
C MET A 154 16.22 -6.25 -2.52
N ILE A 155 16.55 -7.52 -2.33
CA ILE A 155 15.84 -8.67 -2.89
C ILE A 155 15.40 -9.53 -1.71
N ASP A 156 14.11 -9.81 -1.61
CA ASP A 156 13.49 -10.59 -0.53
C ASP A 156 13.84 -10.08 0.86
N GLY A 157 13.84 -8.74 1.01
CA GLY A 157 14.19 -8.07 2.26
C GLY A 157 15.70 -8.05 2.57
N ARG A 158 16.56 -8.64 1.74
CA ARG A 158 18.01 -8.67 1.93
C ARG A 158 18.70 -7.58 1.10
N PRO A 159 19.60 -6.77 1.69
CA PRO A 159 20.39 -5.81 0.92
C PRO A 159 21.27 -6.51 -0.12
N VAL A 160 21.30 -5.97 -1.34
CA VAL A 160 22.18 -6.46 -2.42
C VAL A 160 23.05 -5.33 -2.97
N ALA A 161 24.15 -5.70 -3.64
CA ALA A 161 25.01 -4.72 -4.29
C ALA A 161 24.35 -4.17 -5.56
N VAL A 162 24.47 -2.86 -5.79
CA VAL A 162 23.94 -2.19 -6.98
C VAL A 162 24.59 -2.76 -8.25
N ASN A 163 23.78 -3.03 -9.28
CA ASN A 163 24.22 -3.54 -10.58
C ASN A 163 25.04 -4.85 -10.56
N ARG A 164 25.06 -5.56 -9.42
CA ARG A 164 25.61 -6.91 -9.31
C ARG A 164 24.56 -7.91 -9.80
N ALA A 165 25.00 -8.89 -10.58
CA ALA A 165 24.17 -10.03 -10.96
C ALA A 165 23.93 -10.91 -9.74
N ILE A 166 22.66 -11.11 -9.40
CA ILE A 166 22.21 -11.96 -8.30
C ILE A 166 21.31 -13.05 -8.90
N PRO A 167 21.64 -14.33 -8.76
CA PRO A 167 20.74 -15.40 -9.17
C PRO A 167 19.46 -15.36 -8.32
N LEU A 168 18.31 -15.43 -8.97
CA LEU A 168 17.01 -15.50 -8.30
C LEU A 168 16.67 -16.96 -8.04
N VAL A 169 17.17 -17.48 -6.91
CA VAL A 169 16.87 -18.81 -6.40
C VAL A 169 15.88 -18.70 -5.24
N VAL A 170 15.03 -19.72 -5.08
CA VAL A 170 14.32 -19.90 -3.81
C VAL A 170 15.37 -20.17 -2.74
N ASP A 171 15.32 -19.40 -1.65
CA ASP A 171 16.24 -19.61 -0.56
C ASP A 171 15.72 -20.74 0.35
N ASP A 172 16.23 -21.94 0.13
CA ASP A 172 15.95 -23.11 0.96
C ASP A 172 16.61 -23.05 2.35
N SER A 173 17.38 -22.00 2.69
CA SER A 173 17.86 -21.76 4.06
C SER A 173 16.77 -21.23 4.99
N THR A 174 15.54 -21.71 4.80
CA THR A 174 14.43 -21.50 5.73
C THR A 174 14.80 -22.14 7.08
N PRO A 175 14.72 -21.41 8.20
CA PRO A 175 14.44 -22.08 9.46
C PRO A 175 13.15 -22.88 9.26
N ALA A 176 13.04 -24.06 9.88
CA ALA A 176 11.93 -24.99 9.68
C ALA A 176 10.60 -24.25 9.46
N TRP A 177 9.94 -24.59 8.35
CA TRP A 177 8.67 -24.03 7.90
C TRP A 177 7.73 -23.58 9.04
N PHE A 178 7.13 -22.39 8.88
CA PHE A 178 6.50 -21.67 9.99
C PHE A 178 4.97 -21.69 10.03
N GLY A 179 4.25 -22.07 8.96
CA GLY A 179 2.77 -22.00 8.90
C GLY A 179 2.06 -23.34 9.12
N LYS A 180 0.75 -23.35 9.41
CA LYS A 180 0.02 -24.60 9.73
C LYS A 180 -0.11 -25.56 8.60
N ARG A 181 -0.32 -25.01 7.42
CA ARG A 181 -0.30 -25.74 6.16
C ARG A 181 1.15 -25.93 5.77
N ASN A 182 1.57 -27.10 5.31
CA ASN A 182 2.86 -27.23 4.64
C ASN A 182 2.97 -26.19 3.51
N PRO A 183 4.17 -25.69 3.18
CA PRO A 183 4.33 -24.74 2.10
C PRO A 183 3.75 -25.36 0.83
N SER A 184 2.80 -24.67 0.21
CA SER A 184 2.23 -25.07 -1.07
C SER A 184 3.12 -24.53 -2.19
N PRO A 185 3.51 -25.37 -3.16
CA PRO A 185 4.20 -24.90 -4.37
C PRO A 185 3.41 -23.84 -5.17
N GLY A 186 2.10 -23.74 -4.94
CA GLY A 186 1.23 -22.75 -5.58
C GLY A 186 0.83 -21.59 -4.67
N ALA A 187 1.65 -21.24 -3.67
CA ALA A 187 1.38 -20.11 -2.79
C ALA A 187 2.61 -19.25 -2.52
N SER A 188 2.38 -17.96 -2.30
CA SER A 188 3.37 -16.99 -1.85
C SER A 188 3.23 -16.76 -0.34
N TYR A 189 4.31 -16.37 0.33
CA TYR A 189 4.31 -16.21 1.79
C TYR A 189 5.09 -14.98 2.23
N ILE A 190 4.51 -14.24 3.18
CA ILE A 190 5.23 -13.28 4.00
C ILE A 190 4.99 -13.57 5.48
N LYS A 191 5.92 -13.09 6.31
CA LYS A 191 5.76 -13.06 7.76
C LYS A 191 6.05 -11.69 8.33
N SER A 192 5.48 -11.35 9.47
CA SER A 192 5.78 -10.14 10.24
C SER A 192 5.79 -10.47 11.73
N ASP A 193 6.78 -9.93 12.44
CA ASP A 193 7.06 -10.31 13.84
C ASP A 193 6.79 -9.12 14.79
N ILE A 194 6.13 -9.40 15.92
CA ILE A 194 5.98 -8.50 17.07
C ILE A 194 6.74 -9.12 18.25
N LEU A 195 7.68 -8.37 18.84
CA LEU A 195 8.32 -8.75 20.09
C LEU A 195 7.56 -8.10 21.26
N VAL A 196 7.02 -8.94 22.16
CA VAL A 196 6.38 -8.50 23.40
C VAL A 196 7.34 -8.77 24.57
N ALA A 197 7.55 -7.75 25.41
CA ALA A 197 8.45 -7.83 26.55
C ALA A 197 7.74 -8.23 27.85
N ASP A 198 6.47 -7.85 28.00
CA ASP A 198 5.65 -8.15 29.19
C ASP A 198 5.43 -9.65 29.34
N ASP A 199 5.69 -10.16 30.55
CA ASP A 199 5.64 -11.59 30.87
C ASP A 199 4.39 -11.93 31.67
N GLU A 200 3.25 -11.92 30.97
CA GLU A 200 1.93 -12.20 31.53
C GLU A 200 1.31 -13.43 30.86
N GLN A 201 0.30 -14.04 31.49
CA GLN A 201 -0.43 -15.18 30.92
C GLN A 201 -1.77 -14.74 30.31
N THR A 202 -2.04 -15.13 29.06
CA THR A 202 -3.30 -14.82 28.38
C THR A 202 -3.95 -16.06 27.77
N LYS A 203 -5.29 -16.06 27.70
CA LYS A 203 -6.10 -16.98 26.86
C LYS A 203 -6.88 -16.23 25.77
N THR A 204 -6.79 -14.91 25.73
CA THR A 204 -7.62 -14.09 24.85
C THR A 204 -6.76 -13.04 24.19
N VAL A 205 -6.80 -13.02 22.86
CA VAL A 205 -5.97 -12.16 22.03
C VAL A 205 -6.85 -11.55 20.96
N ALA A 206 -6.75 -10.24 20.77
CA ALA A 206 -7.30 -9.54 19.62
C ALA A 206 -6.16 -9.22 18.64
N VAL A 207 -6.30 -9.61 17.38
CA VAL A 207 -5.34 -9.30 16.31
C VAL A 207 -6.00 -8.36 15.32
N SER A 208 -5.56 -7.10 15.29
CA SER A 208 -6.04 -6.13 14.31
C SER A 208 -5.13 -6.14 13.09
N VAL A 209 -5.68 -6.38 11.91
CA VAL A 209 -4.97 -6.44 10.63
C VAL A 209 -5.54 -5.40 9.68
N ASP A 210 -4.66 -4.59 9.11
CA ASP A 210 -4.94 -3.73 7.95
C ASP A 210 -4.02 -4.17 6.82
N LEU A 211 -4.63 -4.82 5.83
CA LEU A 211 -3.99 -5.42 4.68
C LEU A 211 -4.78 -5.00 3.44
N GLN A 212 -4.07 -4.51 2.44
CA GLN A 212 -4.65 -4.20 1.13
C GLN A 212 -4.36 -5.34 0.16
N HIS A 213 -5.39 -5.88 -0.50
CA HIS A 213 -5.27 -6.94 -1.51
C HIS A 213 -6.38 -6.79 -2.53
N THR A 214 -6.07 -7.04 -3.79
CA THR A 214 -7.05 -6.93 -4.88
C THR A 214 -8.10 -8.03 -4.85
N TYR A 215 -7.85 -9.13 -4.13
CA TYR A 215 -8.83 -10.17 -3.87
C TYR A 215 -8.58 -10.87 -2.51
N ARG A 216 -9.52 -10.76 -1.56
CA ARG A 216 -9.35 -11.30 -0.19
C ARG A 216 -9.40 -12.82 -0.15
N GLY A 217 -10.16 -13.44 -1.05
CA GLY A 217 -10.37 -14.89 -1.10
C GLY A 217 -9.11 -15.71 -1.41
N ASP A 218 -8.04 -15.09 -1.87
CA ASP A 218 -6.77 -15.79 -2.10
C ASP A 218 -5.92 -15.91 -0.83
N LEU A 219 -6.28 -15.16 0.21
CA LEU A 219 -5.46 -15.00 1.39
C LEU A 219 -5.77 -16.03 2.47
N VAL A 220 -4.70 -16.52 3.09
CA VAL A 220 -4.74 -17.20 4.38
C VAL A 220 -3.90 -16.40 5.36
N LEU A 221 -4.48 -16.11 6.54
CA LEU A 221 -3.79 -15.39 7.62
C LEU A 221 -3.70 -16.32 8.83
N GLU A 222 -2.49 -16.51 9.35
CA GLU A 222 -2.22 -17.35 10.51
C GLU A 222 -1.44 -16.57 11.57
N LEU A 223 -1.87 -16.67 12.83
CA LEU A 223 -1.11 -16.19 13.97
C LEU A 223 -0.32 -17.35 14.59
N ILE A 224 0.95 -17.08 14.88
CA ILE A 224 1.84 -17.97 15.61
C ILE A 224 2.16 -17.33 16.96
N THR A 225 1.82 -18.04 18.03
CA THR A 225 2.10 -17.62 19.41
C THR A 225 3.58 -17.80 19.78
N PRO A 226 4.07 -17.19 20.87
CA PRO A 226 5.46 -17.35 21.31
C PRO A 226 5.87 -18.79 21.64
N ASP A 227 4.93 -19.65 22.02
CA ASP A 227 5.16 -21.08 22.25
C ASP A 227 5.02 -21.94 20.98
N GLY A 228 4.83 -21.31 19.81
CA GLY A 228 4.81 -21.94 18.50
C GLY A 228 3.48 -22.54 18.08
N GLN A 229 2.38 -22.28 18.80
CA GLN A 229 1.05 -22.72 18.40
C GLN A 229 0.47 -21.83 17.29
N TRP A 230 -0.36 -22.46 16.45
CA TRP A 230 -0.93 -21.83 15.26
C TRP A 230 -2.43 -21.60 15.42
N HIS A 231 -2.89 -20.43 15.00
CA HIS A 231 -4.28 -20.02 15.02
C HIS A 231 -4.67 -19.38 13.69
N ASP A 232 -5.69 -19.96 13.05
CA ASP A 232 -6.22 -19.47 11.78
C ASP A 232 -7.01 -18.18 12.04
N LEU A 233 -6.70 -17.11 11.30
CA LEU A 233 -7.43 -15.83 11.35
C LEU A 233 -8.40 -15.71 10.18
N GLU A 234 -7.90 -16.03 8.99
CA GLU A 234 -8.61 -15.96 7.71
C GLU A 234 -8.25 -17.22 6.89
N ASP A 235 -9.20 -17.73 6.11
CA ASP A 235 -8.97 -18.82 5.15
C ASP A 235 -9.50 -18.42 3.76
N ILE A 236 -9.14 -19.19 2.72
CA ILE A 236 -9.45 -18.95 1.29
C ILE A 236 -10.95 -18.91 0.94
N SER A 237 -11.84 -19.08 1.92
CA SER A 237 -13.28 -18.94 1.75
C SER A 237 -13.77 -17.50 1.86
N GLY A 238 -12.86 -16.54 2.09
CA GLY A 238 -13.14 -15.12 1.97
C GLY A 238 -13.86 -14.83 0.65
N GLY A 239 -15.01 -14.15 0.71
CA GLY A 239 -15.79 -13.82 -0.48
C GLY A 239 -15.01 -12.95 -1.48
N GLY A 240 -15.64 -12.55 -2.59
CA GLY A 240 -15.02 -11.71 -3.62
C GLY A 240 -14.79 -10.24 -3.23
N GLU A 241 -14.58 -9.96 -1.93
CA GLU A 241 -14.24 -8.64 -1.41
C GLU A 241 -12.74 -8.36 -1.52
N ASN A 242 -12.36 -7.08 -1.40
CA ASN A 242 -10.97 -6.64 -1.40
C ASN A 242 -10.55 -6.25 0.02
N ASP A 243 -9.24 -6.31 0.28
CA ASP A 243 -8.61 -5.91 1.54
C ASP A 243 -9.06 -6.71 2.78
N VAL A 244 -8.22 -6.75 3.82
CA VAL A 244 -8.56 -7.22 5.16
C VAL A 244 -8.39 -6.05 6.11
N ARG A 245 -9.49 -5.57 6.69
CA ARG A 245 -9.50 -4.50 7.70
C ARG A 245 -10.33 -4.96 8.89
N GLU A 246 -9.79 -5.91 9.64
CA GLU A 246 -10.52 -6.67 10.63
C GLU A 246 -9.74 -6.82 11.93
N THR A 247 -10.47 -7.01 13.03
CA THR A 247 -9.89 -7.42 14.31
C THR A 247 -10.41 -8.79 14.68
N PHE A 248 -9.53 -9.78 14.58
CA PHE A 248 -9.82 -11.18 14.89
C PHE A 248 -9.74 -11.40 16.40
N GLN A 249 -10.81 -11.92 16.99
CA GLN A 249 -10.86 -12.29 18.40
C GLN A 249 -10.52 -13.78 18.54
N LEU A 250 -9.38 -14.08 19.14
CA LEU A 250 -8.90 -15.44 19.36
C LEU A 250 -9.03 -15.85 20.83
N ALA A 251 -9.64 -17.00 21.06
CA ALA A 251 -9.55 -17.74 22.31
C ALA A 251 -8.50 -18.85 22.14
N LEU A 252 -7.46 -18.84 22.98
CA LEU A 252 -6.39 -19.82 22.96
C LEU A 252 -6.78 -21.06 23.79
N ASP A 253 -6.42 -22.25 23.33
CA ASP A 253 -6.75 -23.52 23.97
C ASP A 253 -6.22 -23.61 25.42
N LYS A 254 -5.03 -23.05 25.64
CA LYS A 254 -4.34 -22.98 26.93
C LYS A 254 -3.80 -21.56 27.18
N PRO A 255 -3.49 -21.18 28.45
CA PRO A 255 -2.79 -19.94 28.69
C PRO A 255 -1.41 -19.96 28.03
N VAL A 256 -1.05 -18.87 27.37
CA VAL A 256 0.25 -18.67 26.73
C VAL A 256 0.92 -17.44 27.33
N ALA A 257 2.25 -17.50 27.50
CA ALA A 257 3.05 -16.35 27.89
C ALA A 257 2.97 -15.28 26.79
N THR A 258 2.62 -14.06 27.17
CA THR A 258 2.59 -12.91 26.26
C THR A 258 3.98 -12.52 25.80
N LYS A 259 5.01 -12.75 26.62
CA LYS A 259 6.41 -12.49 26.29
C LYS A 259 6.92 -13.38 25.17
N GLY A 260 7.61 -12.75 24.22
CA GLY A 260 8.28 -13.44 23.11
C GLY A 260 7.82 -12.92 21.77
N THR A 261 8.09 -13.71 20.73
CA THR A 261 7.80 -13.33 19.35
C THR A 261 6.43 -13.86 18.95
N TRP A 262 5.50 -12.94 18.68
CA TRP A 262 4.26 -13.22 17.99
C TRP A 262 4.49 -13.01 16.51
N ARG A 263 4.00 -13.90 15.66
CA ARG A 263 4.22 -13.83 14.22
C ARG A 263 2.91 -13.93 13.46
N LEU A 264 2.68 -12.98 12.57
CA LEU A 264 1.62 -13.05 11.56
C LEU A 264 2.22 -13.62 10.27
N VAL A 265 1.65 -14.71 9.77
CA VAL A 265 1.92 -15.25 8.43
C VAL A 265 0.75 -14.85 7.54
N VAL A 266 1.08 -14.33 6.37
CA VAL A 266 0.11 -14.03 5.32
C VAL A 266 0.56 -14.79 4.09
N SER A 267 -0.35 -15.56 3.51
CA SER A 267 -0.09 -16.28 2.27
C SER A 267 -1.14 -16.00 1.23
N ASP A 268 -0.68 -15.89 -0.01
CA ASP A 268 -1.51 -15.77 -1.20
C ASP A 268 -1.50 -17.10 -1.95
N HIS A 269 -2.66 -17.66 -2.21
CA HIS A 269 -2.86 -18.99 -2.78
C HIS A 269 -3.39 -18.98 -4.22
N ALA A 270 -3.55 -17.80 -4.83
CA ALA A 270 -3.93 -17.70 -6.23
C ALA A 270 -3.08 -16.67 -6.97
N GLY A 271 -2.86 -16.94 -8.26
CA GLY A 271 -2.12 -16.02 -9.12
C GLY A 271 -2.97 -14.80 -9.48
N LEU A 272 -2.30 -13.75 -10.04
CA LEU A 272 -2.85 -12.51 -10.61
C LEU A 272 -3.05 -11.35 -9.62
N ASP A 273 -2.95 -11.62 -8.31
CA ASP A 273 -3.24 -10.64 -7.27
C ASP A 273 -2.00 -10.38 -6.41
N THR A 274 -1.93 -9.18 -5.84
CA THR A 274 -0.85 -8.81 -4.92
C THR A 274 -1.39 -7.87 -3.87
N GLY A 275 -0.63 -7.68 -2.81
CA GLY A 275 -1.05 -6.72 -1.81
C GLY A 275 0.03 -6.21 -0.89
N THR A 276 -0.47 -5.74 0.25
CA THR A 276 0.36 -5.36 1.37
C THR A 276 -0.33 -5.48 2.69
N LEU A 277 0.39 -6.10 3.61
CA LEU A 277 0.17 -5.93 5.03
C LEU A 277 0.62 -4.51 5.43
N LYS A 278 -0.33 -3.58 5.62
CA LYS A 278 -0.04 -2.18 5.94
C LYS A 278 0.41 -2.03 7.38
N LYS A 279 -0.37 -2.58 8.31
CA LYS A 279 -0.10 -2.62 9.74
C LYS A 279 -0.82 -3.80 10.37
N TRP A 280 -0.29 -4.30 11.47
CA TRP A 280 -1.07 -5.14 12.38
C TRP A 280 -0.62 -4.93 13.83
N SER A 281 -1.51 -5.28 14.75
CA SER A 281 -1.28 -5.16 16.19
C SER A 281 -1.92 -6.30 16.96
N LEU A 282 -1.41 -6.50 18.16
CA LEU A 282 -1.82 -7.52 19.11
C LEU A 282 -2.32 -6.84 20.38
N GLU A 283 -3.48 -7.27 20.90
CA GLU A 283 -3.94 -6.95 22.25
C GLU A 283 -4.25 -8.24 23.03
N ALA A 284 -3.43 -8.56 24.01
CA ALA A 284 -3.64 -9.71 24.89
C ALA A 284 -4.36 -9.27 26.18
N THR A 285 -5.44 -9.97 26.54
CA THR A 285 -6.22 -9.68 27.76
C THR A 285 -5.68 -10.47 28.94
N VAL A 286 -5.27 -9.75 30.00
CA VAL A 286 -4.70 -10.31 31.23
C VAL A 286 -5.50 -9.80 32.43
N GLY A 287 -6.47 -10.60 32.88
CA GLY A 287 -7.41 -10.17 33.93
C GLY A 287 -8.20 -8.93 33.48
N LYS A 288 -7.96 -7.78 34.14
CA LYS A 288 -8.55 -6.48 33.77
C LYS A 288 -7.63 -5.58 32.93
N ARG A 289 -6.42 -6.04 32.60
CA ARG A 289 -5.41 -5.29 31.85
C ARG A 289 -5.32 -5.80 30.42
N GLN A 290 -4.75 -4.96 29.56
CA GLN A 290 -4.42 -5.31 28.17
C GLN A 290 -2.93 -5.08 27.93
N VAL A 291 -2.24 -6.07 27.37
CA VAL A 291 -0.89 -5.94 26.82
C VAL A 291 -1.05 -5.64 25.33
N LYS A 292 -0.57 -4.48 24.89
CA LYS A 292 -0.72 -4.03 23.50
C LYS A 292 0.64 -3.91 22.83
N ALA A 293 0.75 -4.42 21.60
CA ALA A 293 1.96 -4.33 20.80
C ALA A 293 1.63 -4.14 19.31
N LYS A 294 2.55 -3.51 18.56
CA LYS A 294 2.38 -3.21 17.14
C LYS A 294 3.61 -3.66 16.36
N ALA A 295 3.42 -4.11 15.12
CA ALA A 295 4.52 -4.55 14.27
C ALA A 295 5.39 -3.38 13.82
N ALA A 296 6.70 -3.53 13.99
CA ALA A 296 7.69 -2.52 13.57
C ALA A 296 8.25 -2.77 12.16
N ASP A 297 7.97 -3.95 11.59
CA ASP A 297 8.48 -4.38 10.28
C ASP A 297 7.41 -4.32 9.18
N THR A 298 6.29 -3.64 9.44
CA THR A 298 5.26 -3.30 8.45
C THR A 298 5.45 -1.87 7.93
N PRO A 299 5.06 -1.56 6.68
CA PRO A 299 4.31 -2.37 5.73
C PRO A 299 5.16 -3.42 5.01
N LYS A 300 4.53 -4.54 4.60
CA LYS A 300 5.17 -5.61 3.81
C LYS A 300 4.43 -5.88 2.51
N PHE A 301 5.15 -6.00 1.40
CA PHE A 301 4.58 -6.40 0.10
C PHE A 301 4.27 -7.89 0.10
N ILE A 302 3.06 -8.24 -0.29
CA ILE A 302 2.61 -9.62 -0.49
C ILE A 302 2.79 -9.90 -2.00
N PRO A 303 3.75 -10.77 -2.38
CA PRO A 303 3.92 -11.15 -3.77
C PRO A 303 2.78 -12.05 -4.24
N ASP A 304 2.61 -12.14 -5.54
CA ASP A 304 1.65 -13.03 -6.18
C ASP A 304 2.03 -14.50 -5.97
N ALA A 305 1.05 -15.40 -5.98
CA ALA A 305 1.31 -16.83 -5.95
C ALA A 305 2.08 -17.30 -7.20
N PRO A 306 2.88 -18.37 -7.08
CA PRO A 306 3.51 -19.03 -8.22
C PRO A 306 2.52 -19.40 -9.33
N GLY A 307 2.92 -19.12 -10.57
CA GLY A 307 2.19 -19.48 -11.79
C GLY A 307 2.61 -20.84 -12.35
N ALA A 308 1.99 -21.25 -13.46
CA ALA A 308 2.39 -22.47 -14.16
C ALA A 308 3.81 -22.32 -14.75
N GLY A 309 4.81 -22.88 -14.08
CA GLY A 309 6.20 -22.92 -14.57
C GLY A 309 7.16 -21.92 -13.91
N ASP A 310 6.78 -21.28 -12.81
CA ASP A 310 7.68 -20.49 -11.96
C ASP A 310 7.62 -20.94 -10.49
N ASP A 311 8.64 -20.57 -9.71
CA ASP A 311 8.72 -20.83 -8.26
C ASP A 311 8.29 -19.59 -7.45
N GLY A 312 7.30 -18.83 -7.95
CA GLY A 312 6.85 -17.59 -7.34
C GLY A 312 7.72 -16.39 -7.69
N GLN A 313 7.51 -15.26 -7.02
CA GLN A 313 8.17 -14.00 -7.38
C GLN A 313 9.18 -13.52 -6.34
N ALA A 314 10.31 -12.99 -6.84
CA ALA A 314 11.25 -12.20 -6.06
C ALA A 314 10.65 -10.85 -5.69
N THR A 315 10.61 -10.51 -4.41
CA THR A 315 10.27 -9.14 -4.00
C THR A 315 11.50 -8.26 -4.11
N ILE A 316 11.45 -7.25 -4.98
CA ILE A 316 12.55 -6.31 -5.16
C ILE A 316 12.13 -4.94 -4.67
N SER A 317 12.98 -4.30 -3.88
CA SER A 317 12.76 -2.90 -3.52
C SER A 317 14.00 -2.04 -3.70
N ILE A 318 13.80 -0.77 -4.01
CA ILE A 318 14.85 0.25 -4.02
C ILE A 318 14.42 1.44 -3.19
N LYS A 319 15.38 2.19 -2.65
CA LYS A 319 15.05 3.47 -1.99
C LYS A 319 14.48 4.44 -3.04
N ALA A 320 13.34 5.04 -2.74
CA ALA A 320 12.76 6.08 -3.56
C ALA A 320 13.50 7.41 -3.33
N PRO A 321 13.47 8.33 -4.31
CA PRO A 321 13.91 9.70 -4.09
C PRO A 321 13.13 10.34 -2.93
N PRO A 322 13.77 11.19 -2.09
CA PRO A 322 13.08 11.91 -1.03
C PRO A 322 11.99 12.83 -1.60
N ILE A 323 10.98 13.13 -0.78
CA ILE A 323 9.86 14.03 -1.10
C ILE A 323 9.88 15.13 -0.04
N ASP A 324 10.09 16.38 -0.45
CA ASP A 324 10.23 17.49 0.50
C ASP A 324 8.88 18.02 1.00
N THR A 325 7.87 18.09 0.14
CA THR A 325 6.49 18.53 0.49
C THR A 325 5.46 17.80 -0.35
N VAL A 326 5.45 18.06 -1.66
CA VAL A 326 4.63 17.34 -2.64
C VAL A 326 5.53 17.00 -3.81
N ALA A 327 5.56 15.74 -4.22
CA ALA A 327 6.19 15.30 -5.44
C ALA A 327 5.12 14.83 -6.42
N THR A 328 5.17 15.33 -7.64
CA THR A 328 4.38 14.80 -8.73
C THR A 328 5.29 13.94 -9.60
N ARG A 329 4.91 12.69 -9.81
CA ARG A 329 5.65 11.74 -10.64
C ARG A 329 4.78 11.37 -11.82
N LEU A 330 5.23 11.77 -13.00
CA LEU A 330 4.64 11.35 -14.25
C LEU A 330 5.51 10.22 -14.83
N GLY A 331 4.97 9.01 -14.76
CA GLY A 331 5.44 7.88 -15.54
C GLY A 331 4.78 7.90 -16.90
N SER A 332 5.55 7.67 -17.96
CA SER A 332 5.02 7.57 -19.32
C SER A 332 5.66 6.40 -20.05
N VAL A 333 4.84 5.60 -20.72
CA VAL A 333 5.23 4.36 -21.39
C VAL A 333 4.65 4.38 -22.80
N PRO A 334 5.49 4.57 -23.84
CA PRO A 334 5.02 4.42 -25.21
C PRO A 334 4.68 2.95 -25.45
N ALA A 335 3.44 2.69 -25.83
CA ALA A 335 2.95 1.36 -26.16
C ALA A 335 2.90 1.13 -27.68
N ALA A 336 2.77 2.19 -28.47
CA ALA A 336 2.87 2.17 -29.94
C ALA A 336 3.35 3.53 -30.45
N ILE A 337 3.54 3.67 -31.77
CA ILE A 337 3.93 4.94 -32.41
C ILE A 337 2.96 6.08 -32.05
N ASP A 338 1.68 5.76 -31.87
CA ASP A 338 0.59 6.69 -31.59
C ASP A 338 -0.11 6.47 -30.23
N LYS A 339 0.42 5.59 -29.37
CA LYS A 339 -0.20 5.26 -28.07
C LYS A 339 0.80 5.34 -26.93
N GLU A 340 0.42 6.06 -25.88
CA GLU A 340 1.22 6.23 -24.69
C GLU A 340 0.34 6.06 -23.44
N PHE A 341 0.80 5.23 -22.50
CA PHE A 341 0.19 5.12 -21.18
C PHE A 341 0.90 6.07 -20.23
N PHE A 342 0.14 6.85 -19.49
CA PHE A 342 0.68 7.70 -18.44
C PHE A 342 0.17 7.28 -17.06
N ARG A 343 1.03 7.41 -16.06
CA ARG A 343 0.68 7.28 -14.64
C ARG A 343 1.07 8.58 -13.96
N LEU A 344 0.09 9.26 -13.38
CA LEU A 344 0.32 10.41 -12.51
C LEU A 344 0.23 9.95 -11.06
N GLU A 345 1.33 10.07 -10.34
CA GLU A 345 1.34 9.92 -8.88
C GLU A 345 1.58 11.27 -8.23
N ILE A 346 0.87 11.54 -7.15
CA ILE A 346 1.06 12.71 -6.30
C ILE A 346 1.41 12.16 -4.91
N ASP A 347 2.68 12.26 -4.55
CA ASP A 347 3.16 11.86 -3.24
C ASP A 347 3.28 13.09 -2.34
N THR A 348 2.86 12.95 -1.09
CA THR A 348 3.00 14.00 -0.07
C THR A 348 3.99 13.55 0.99
N ALA A 349 4.81 14.47 1.48
CA ALA A 349 5.66 14.20 2.64
C ALA A 349 4.80 13.83 3.86
N PRO A 350 5.26 12.91 4.74
CA PRO A 350 4.54 12.56 5.98
C PRO A 350 4.23 13.78 6.86
N GLU A 351 5.09 14.80 6.78
CA GLU A 351 4.89 16.09 7.42
C GLU A 351 5.02 17.20 6.36
N LEU A 352 3.91 17.86 6.02
CA LEU A 352 3.90 18.96 5.05
C LEU A 352 4.49 20.24 5.62
N ARG A 353 4.36 20.43 6.94
CA ARG A 353 4.92 21.54 7.72
C ARG A 353 4.84 21.19 9.22
N PRO A 354 5.72 21.77 10.05
CA PRO A 354 5.59 21.70 11.50
C PRO A 354 4.23 22.16 11.99
N LEU A 355 3.73 21.48 13.03
CA LEU A 355 2.53 21.93 13.73
C LEU A 355 2.74 23.34 14.31
N PRO A 356 1.70 24.20 14.25
CA PRO A 356 1.80 25.56 14.77
C PRO A 356 2.01 25.53 16.29
N ARG A 357 2.99 26.28 16.78
CA ARG A 357 3.21 26.50 18.21
C ARG A 357 2.28 27.57 18.77
N LYS A 358 1.91 27.46 20.03
CA LYS A 358 1.04 28.41 20.77
C LYS A 358 -0.26 28.73 20.03
N LEU A 359 -0.84 27.71 19.37
CA LEU A 359 -2.06 27.85 18.58
C LEU A 359 -3.22 28.38 19.44
N SER A 360 -3.96 29.36 18.92
CA SER A 360 -5.23 29.80 19.52
C SER A 360 -6.40 29.19 18.75
N THR A 361 -7.15 28.29 19.40
CA THR A 361 -8.25 27.56 18.78
C THR A 361 -9.59 27.97 19.38
N VAL A 362 -10.61 28.20 18.54
CA VAL A 362 -12.00 28.26 19.02
C VAL A 362 -12.76 27.07 18.47
N PHE A 363 -13.29 26.22 19.33
CA PHE A 363 -14.24 25.20 18.91
C PHE A 363 -15.65 25.74 19.01
N VAL A 364 -16.37 25.68 17.90
CA VAL A 364 -17.80 25.97 17.83
C VAL A 364 -18.51 24.63 17.87
N ILE A 365 -19.12 24.33 19.01
CA ILE A 365 -19.77 23.05 19.31
C ILE A 365 -21.27 23.21 19.11
N ASP A 366 -21.87 22.38 18.27
CA ASP A 366 -23.32 22.35 18.12
C ASP A 366 -23.94 21.60 19.30
N ALA A 367 -24.68 22.32 20.14
CA ALA A 367 -25.36 21.81 21.32
C ALA A 367 -26.89 21.76 21.08
N SER A 368 -27.31 21.51 19.84
CA SER A 368 -28.70 21.40 19.41
C SER A 368 -29.32 20.04 19.77
N ARG A 369 -30.65 20.01 19.93
CA ARG A 369 -31.45 18.77 20.10
C ARG A 369 -31.81 18.08 18.76
N SER A 370 -30.89 18.04 17.81
CA SER A 370 -31.09 17.41 16.48
C SER A 370 -30.29 16.12 16.29
N LEU A 371 -29.44 15.76 17.26
CA LEU A 371 -28.56 14.60 17.21
C LEU A 371 -29.35 13.29 17.48
N PRO A 372 -29.34 12.32 16.54
CA PRO A 372 -30.07 11.04 16.69
C PRO A 372 -29.45 10.06 17.70
N SER A 373 -28.19 10.27 18.09
CA SER A 373 -27.47 9.51 19.11
C SER A 373 -26.89 10.50 20.11
N ASP A 374 -27.37 10.44 21.35
CA ASP A 374 -27.01 11.36 22.43
C ASP A 374 -25.49 11.56 22.57
N ASP A 375 -25.07 12.82 22.48
CA ASP A 375 -24.25 13.56 23.43
C ASP A 375 -23.28 14.52 22.72
N ILE A 376 -23.11 15.71 23.29
CA ILE A 376 -22.09 16.70 22.88
C ILE A 376 -20.67 16.11 22.99
N ASP A 377 -20.53 15.01 23.73
CA ASP A 377 -19.30 14.29 24.02
C ASP A 377 -18.47 13.93 22.79
N ALA A 378 -19.08 13.46 21.68
CA ALA A 378 -18.31 13.15 20.47
C ALA A 378 -17.57 14.38 19.92
N GLN A 379 -18.21 15.55 19.98
CA GLN A 379 -17.60 16.81 19.57
C GLN A 379 -16.53 17.27 20.57
N LEU A 380 -16.74 17.02 21.87
CA LEU A 380 -15.76 17.33 22.91
C LEU A 380 -14.53 16.41 22.85
N GLU A 381 -14.70 15.13 22.53
CA GLU A 381 -13.61 14.18 22.30
C GLU A 381 -12.81 14.54 21.05
N LEU A 382 -13.45 15.00 19.98
CA LEU A 382 -12.75 15.57 18.82
C LEU A 382 -11.93 16.81 19.21
N ALA A 383 -12.48 17.69 20.04
CA ALA A 383 -11.76 18.86 20.55
C ALA A 383 -10.57 18.45 21.43
N ARG A 384 -10.74 17.46 22.32
CA ARG A 384 -9.68 16.87 23.15
C ARG A 384 -8.56 16.29 22.27
N ALA A 385 -8.91 15.46 21.29
CA ALA A 385 -7.97 14.84 20.36
C ALA A 385 -7.20 15.91 19.56
N PHE A 386 -7.88 16.93 19.05
CA PHE A 386 -7.22 18.05 18.37
C PHE A 386 -6.20 18.74 19.28
N LEU A 387 -6.56 19.05 20.52
CA LEU A 387 -5.68 19.75 21.47
C LEU A 387 -4.48 18.91 21.91
N SER A 388 -4.57 17.56 21.87
CA SER A 388 -3.45 16.67 22.16
C SER A 388 -2.26 16.85 21.20
N HIS A 389 -2.51 17.31 19.96
CA HIS A 389 -1.48 17.61 18.98
C HIS A 389 -0.84 18.99 19.17
N VAL A 390 -1.45 19.87 19.97
CA VAL A 390 -0.98 21.25 20.22
C VAL A 390 -0.99 21.56 21.73
N PRO A 391 -0.18 20.86 22.54
CA PRO A 391 -0.25 20.95 24.00
C PRO A 391 0.18 22.31 24.56
N ASP A 392 0.93 23.11 23.80
CA ASP A 392 1.31 24.49 24.13
C ASP A 392 0.26 25.53 23.69
N GLY A 393 -0.85 25.07 23.11
CA GLY A 393 -1.94 25.88 22.60
C GLY A 393 -2.93 26.35 23.67
N THR A 394 -3.88 27.16 23.22
CA THR A 394 -4.98 27.68 24.03
C THR A 394 -6.29 27.51 23.28
N PHE A 395 -7.38 27.32 24.02
CA PHE A 395 -8.69 27.07 23.44
C PHE A 395 -9.79 27.94 24.07
N GLU A 396 -10.84 28.20 23.31
CA GLU A 396 -12.14 28.65 23.81
C GLU A 396 -13.24 27.77 23.20
N LEU A 397 -14.34 27.60 23.94
CA LEU A 397 -15.53 26.87 23.48
C LEU A 397 -16.69 27.83 23.27
N VAL A 398 -17.28 27.77 22.09
CA VAL A 398 -18.52 28.47 21.74
C VAL A 398 -19.60 27.40 21.53
N LEU A 399 -20.64 27.43 22.36
CA LEU A 399 -21.78 26.53 22.23
C LEU A 399 -22.84 27.17 21.33
N VAL A 400 -23.35 26.41 20.38
CA VAL A 400 -24.38 26.84 19.45
C VAL A 400 -25.68 26.14 19.79
N ARG A 401 -26.73 26.93 19.98
CA ARG A 401 -28.12 26.50 20.08
C ARG A 401 -28.96 27.44 19.20
N ARG A 402 -30.11 27.92 19.68
CA ARG A 402 -30.81 29.10 19.12
C ARG A 402 -29.90 30.34 19.08
N HIS A 403 -28.98 30.44 20.02
CA HIS A 403 -27.98 31.50 20.14
C HIS A 403 -26.60 30.89 20.36
N ALA A 404 -25.54 31.67 20.07
CA ALA A 404 -24.16 31.27 20.34
C ALA A 404 -23.70 31.89 21.66
N THR A 405 -23.05 31.10 22.51
CA THR A 405 -22.52 31.56 23.80
C THR A 405 -21.11 31.05 24.03
N ARG A 406 -20.26 31.87 24.67
CA ARG A 406 -18.93 31.43 25.12
C ARG A 406 -19.08 30.66 26.43
N LEU A 407 -18.49 29.47 26.49
CA LEU A 407 -18.55 28.64 27.69
C LEU A 407 -17.63 29.17 28.80
N LEU A 408 -16.41 29.53 28.43
CA LEU A 408 -15.34 29.93 29.35
C LEU A 408 -15.19 31.45 29.47
N ASN A 409 -15.67 32.21 28.47
CA ASN A 409 -15.44 33.66 28.32
C ASN A 409 -13.95 34.08 28.32
N ARG A 410 -13.04 33.13 28.12
CA ARG A 410 -11.60 33.31 28.02
C ARG A 410 -10.99 32.18 27.20
N PHE A 411 -9.78 32.41 26.69
CA PHE A 411 -8.92 31.33 26.23
C PHE A 411 -8.26 30.66 27.43
N ALA A 412 -8.37 29.33 27.53
CA ALA A 412 -7.71 28.51 28.53
C ALA A 412 -6.57 27.68 27.89
N PRO A 413 -5.52 27.32 28.65
CA PRO A 413 -4.50 26.37 28.19
C PRO A 413 -5.08 25.02 27.79
N ALA A 414 -4.55 24.39 26.73
CA ALA A 414 -5.00 23.07 26.26
C ALA A 414 -5.03 22.00 27.38
N LYS A 415 -4.02 22.01 28.26
CA LYS A 415 -3.93 21.09 29.42
C LYS A 415 -5.07 21.20 30.44
N GLU A 416 -5.83 22.30 30.44
CA GLU A 416 -6.96 22.51 31.36
C GLU A 416 -8.29 21.98 30.78
N PHE A 417 -8.28 21.44 29.55
CA PHE A 417 -9.51 21.07 28.84
C PHE A 417 -10.42 20.17 29.67
N ASP A 418 -9.90 19.03 30.14
CA ASP A 418 -10.69 18.02 30.85
C ASP A 418 -11.32 18.55 32.12
N ALA A 419 -10.53 19.22 32.95
CA ALA A 419 -10.99 19.80 34.20
C ALA A 419 -12.08 20.88 33.97
N LEU A 420 -11.95 21.66 32.89
CA LEU A 420 -12.93 22.69 32.54
C LEU A 420 -14.22 22.12 31.96
N ILE A 421 -14.13 21.04 31.17
CA ILE A 421 -15.30 20.31 30.68
C ILE A 421 -16.05 19.69 31.85
N GLU A 422 -15.36 18.97 32.74
CA GLU A 422 -15.98 18.36 33.92
C GLU A 422 -16.71 19.39 34.79
N ALA A 423 -16.08 20.54 35.04
CA ALA A 423 -16.70 21.64 35.78
C ALA A 423 -17.93 22.22 35.05
N ALA A 424 -17.87 22.36 33.72
CA ALA A 424 -18.99 22.83 32.91
C ALA A 424 -20.17 21.85 32.88
N THR A 425 -19.89 20.55 32.84
CA THR A 425 -20.89 19.47 32.94
C THR A 425 -21.60 19.52 34.29
N LYS A 426 -20.84 19.56 35.39
CA LYS A 426 -21.41 19.67 36.76
C LYS A 426 -22.26 20.93 36.94
N ALA A 427 -21.88 22.03 36.29
CA ALA A 427 -22.63 23.28 36.30
C ALA A 427 -23.83 23.32 35.32
N GLY A 428 -24.11 22.23 34.59
CA GLY A 428 -25.24 22.15 33.64
C GLY A 428 -25.09 23.05 32.41
N LYS A 429 -23.89 23.54 32.09
CA LYS A 429 -23.67 24.50 30.98
C LYS A 429 -23.66 23.83 29.60
N LEU A 430 -23.48 22.51 29.55
CA LEU A 430 -23.39 21.73 28.32
C LEU A 430 -24.73 21.13 27.87
N VAL A 431 -25.82 21.37 28.62
CA VAL A 431 -27.15 20.82 28.31
C VAL A 431 -27.63 21.21 26.91
N LEU A 432 -28.14 20.26 26.14
CA LEU A 432 -28.63 20.48 24.79
C LEU A 432 -29.89 21.37 24.77
N GLY A 433 -29.99 22.22 23.75
CA GLY A 433 -31.14 23.10 23.56
C GLY A 433 -31.62 23.20 22.13
N ASN A 434 -32.72 23.93 21.92
CA ASN A 434 -33.35 24.02 20.60
C ASN A 434 -32.61 24.98 19.66
N GLY A 435 -32.53 24.60 18.38
CA GLY A 435 -31.96 25.37 17.28
C GLY A 435 -30.45 25.18 17.09
N SER A 436 -29.96 25.38 15.86
CA SER A 436 -28.53 25.36 15.50
C SER A 436 -28.18 26.65 14.73
N ALA A 437 -27.73 27.67 15.46
CA ALA A 437 -27.34 28.99 14.95
C ALA A 437 -25.84 29.06 14.63
N LEU A 438 -25.35 28.15 13.78
CA LEU A 438 -23.92 27.98 13.52
C LEU A 438 -23.22 29.26 13.04
N ASP A 439 -23.91 30.13 12.29
CA ASP A 439 -23.40 31.41 11.78
C ASP A 439 -23.15 32.44 12.89
N ALA A 440 -23.97 32.39 13.95
CA ALA A 440 -23.73 33.16 15.16
C ALA A 440 -22.51 32.61 15.91
N GLY A 441 -22.35 31.28 15.93
CA GLY A 441 -21.17 30.60 16.47
C GLY A 441 -19.89 31.02 15.75
N ILE A 442 -19.89 31.00 14.42
CA ILE A 442 -18.78 31.46 13.57
C ILE A 442 -18.47 32.93 13.86
N THR A 443 -19.49 33.79 13.95
CA THR A 443 -19.30 35.21 14.24
C THR A 443 -18.64 35.42 15.60
N LEU A 444 -19.08 34.68 16.62
CA LEU A 444 -18.54 34.79 17.97
C LEU A 444 -17.11 34.26 18.05
N ALA A 445 -16.82 33.15 17.38
CA ALA A 445 -15.48 32.58 17.27
C ALA A 445 -14.51 33.51 16.54
N ALA A 446 -14.93 34.07 15.40
CA ALA A 446 -14.17 35.07 14.67
C ALA A 446 -13.84 36.27 15.55
N THR A 447 -14.82 36.76 16.32
CA THR A 447 -14.66 37.88 17.26
C THR A 447 -13.70 37.54 18.41
N SER A 448 -13.77 36.32 18.96
CA SER A 448 -12.84 35.83 19.98
C SER A 448 -11.39 35.83 19.51
N LEU A 449 -11.17 35.47 18.24
CA LEU A 449 -9.84 35.38 17.66
C LEU A 449 -9.23 36.75 17.32
N GLN A 450 -10.00 37.84 17.26
CA GLN A 450 -9.51 39.17 16.90
C GLN A 450 -8.39 39.69 17.79
N ARG A 451 -8.41 39.33 19.09
CA ARG A 451 -7.40 39.76 20.06
C ARG A 451 -6.24 38.77 20.24
N ARG A 452 -6.20 37.71 19.41
CA ARG A 452 -5.16 36.68 19.47
C ARG A 452 -4.05 36.97 18.48
N VAL A 453 -2.82 36.76 18.94
CA VAL A 453 -1.59 36.90 18.15
C VAL A 453 -1.06 35.50 17.83
N GLY A 454 -0.44 35.33 16.66
CA GLY A 454 0.11 34.04 16.21
C GLY A 454 -0.90 33.19 15.42
N PRO A 455 -0.63 31.89 15.26
CA PRO A 455 -1.51 30.96 14.56
C PRO A 455 -2.90 30.90 15.20
N ARG A 456 -3.93 30.90 14.36
CA ARG A 456 -5.34 30.93 14.77
C ARG A 456 -6.12 29.90 13.99
N THR A 457 -6.95 29.15 14.70
CA THR A 457 -7.83 28.16 14.09
C THR A 457 -9.23 28.27 14.69
N MET A 458 -10.25 28.06 13.86
CA MET A 458 -11.58 27.72 14.35
C MET A 458 -12.01 26.35 13.80
N VAL A 459 -12.64 25.56 14.66
CA VAL A 459 -13.16 24.22 14.33
C VAL A 459 -14.65 24.23 14.58
N LEU A 460 -15.44 24.07 13.52
CA LEU A 460 -16.89 24.12 13.54
C LEU A 460 -17.42 22.69 13.50
N LEU A 461 -18.02 22.24 14.60
CA LEU A 461 -18.54 20.88 14.78
C LEU A 461 -20.07 20.93 14.71
N THR A 462 -20.68 20.10 13.86
CA THR A 462 -22.13 20.04 13.66
C THR A 462 -22.54 18.71 13.04
N ASP A 463 -23.80 18.32 13.19
CA ASP A 463 -24.43 17.16 12.52
C ASP A 463 -24.86 17.46 11.07
N GLY A 464 -24.71 18.71 10.63
CA GLY A 464 -25.16 19.17 9.32
C GLY A 464 -26.65 19.54 9.26
N LEU A 465 -27.41 19.39 10.35
CA LEU A 465 -28.81 19.79 10.46
C LEU A 465 -28.94 21.25 10.84
N LEU A 466 -28.79 22.12 9.85
CA LEU A 466 -28.77 23.56 10.03
C LEU A 466 -30.18 24.16 10.08
N ARG A 467 -30.34 25.29 10.78
CA ARG A 467 -31.62 26.00 10.88
C ARG A 467 -32.17 26.41 9.48
N PRO A 468 -33.50 26.48 9.27
CA PRO A 468 -34.11 26.76 7.96
C PRO A 468 -33.64 28.05 7.26
N LYS A 469 -33.30 29.07 8.05
CA LYS A 469 -32.79 30.37 7.56
C LYS A 469 -31.30 30.36 7.17
N TRP A 470 -30.62 29.21 7.27
CA TRP A 470 -29.22 29.08 6.91
C TRP A 470 -29.00 29.35 5.41
N ARG A 471 -27.94 30.08 5.08
CA ARG A 471 -27.47 30.30 3.71
C ARG A 471 -25.95 30.39 3.72
N ASN A 472 -25.27 29.83 2.72
CA ASN A 472 -23.80 29.87 2.63
C ASN A 472 -23.23 31.29 2.73
N ARG A 473 -23.93 32.29 2.18
CA ARG A 473 -23.55 33.72 2.28
C ARG A 473 -23.49 34.22 3.73
N LEU A 474 -24.35 33.74 4.64
CA LEU A 474 -24.30 34.10 6.06
C LEU A 474 -23.02 33.57 6.71
N ALA A 475 -22.68 32.31 6.43
CA ALA A 475 -21.45 31.68 6.92
C ALA A 475 -20.20 32.40 6.39
N LEU A 476 -20.15 32.66 5.08
CA LEU A 476 -19.04 33.40 4.45
C LEU A 476 -18.88 34.81 5.04
N ASN A 477 -19.98 35.52 5.29
CA ASN A 477 -19.94 36.84 5.93
C ASN A 477 -19.46 36.77 7.38
N ALA A 478 -19.81 35.71 8.11
CA ALA A 478 -19.31 35.48 9.47
C ALA A 478 -17.82 35.14 9.46
N LEU A 479 -17.37 34.25 8.56
CA LEU A 479 -15.95 33.88 8.38
C LEU A 479 -15.08 35.07 8.00
N LYS A 480 -15.57 35.99 7.17
CA LYS A 480 -14.87 37.23 6.79
C LYS A 480 -14.49 38.12 7.97
N LYS A 481 -15.15 37.96 9.13
CA LYS A 481 -14.81 38.72 10.35
C LYS A 481 -13.61 38.15 11.10
N ALA A 482 -13.18 36.93 10.73
CA ALA A 482 -12.02 36.30 11.34
C ALA A 482 -10.74 37.03 10.89
N PRO A 483 -9.72 37.13 11.75
CA PRO A 483 -8.44 37.70 11.36
C PRO A 483 -7.81 36.98 10.17
N PHE A 484 -7.08 37.72 9.34
CA PHE A 484 -6.36 37.15 8.20
C PHE A 484 -5.44 35.98 8.62
N GLY A 485 -5.41 34.92 7.82
CA GLY A 485 -4.64 33.70 8.10
C GLY A 485 -5.26 32.75 9.12
N THR A 486 -6.50 33.00 9.57
CA THR A 486 -7.23 32.04 10.43
C THR A 486 -7.63 30.81 9.63
N ALA A 487 -7.16 29.63 10.03
CA ALA A 487 -7.61 28.37 9.46
C ALA A 487 -9.03 28.05 9.97
N SER A 488 -9.91 27.59 9.09
CA SER A 488 -11.29 27.25 9.45
C SER A 488 -11.59 25.82 9.00
N HIS A 489 -11.98 24.97 9.94
CA HIS A 489 -12.38 23.58 9.67
C HIS A 489 -13.87 23.43 9.93
N VAL A 490 -14.58 22.74 9.03
CA VAL A 490 -15.95 22.27 9.26
C VAL A 490 -15.90 20.77 9.37
N VAL A 491 -16.39 20.25 10.49
CA VAL A 491 -16.30 18.83 10.85
C VAL A 491 -17.71 18.33 11.09
N LEU A 492 -18.10 17.28 10.35
CA LEU A 492 -19.33 16.54 10.56
C LEU A 492 -18.94 15.21 11.21
N PRO A 493 -19.10 15.04 12.53
CA PRO A 493 -18.82 13.77 13.18
C PRO A 493 -19.80 12.72 12.68
N THR A 494 -19.31 11.66 12.06
CA THR A 494 -20.12 10.50 11.69
C THR A 494 -19.98 9.44 12.78
N ALA A 495 -21.10 9.02 13.40
CA ALA A 495 -21.11 7.84 14.24
C ALA A 495 -20.90 6.60 13.34
N GLY A 496 -19.66 6.11 13.27
CA GLY A 496 -19.32 4.95 12.44
C GLY A 496 -18.01 5.09 11.71
N SER A 497 -16.91 5.04 12.46
CA SER A 497 -15.62 4.43 12.10
C SER A 497 -14.64 4.86 13.17
N ALA A 498 -14.37 3.96 14.13
CA ALA A 498 -13.20 4.09 14.97
C ALA A 498 -11.97 4.11 14.04
N LEU A 499 -11.45 5.30 13.76
CA LEU A 499 -10.09 5.45 13.26
C LEU A 499 -9.16 5.06 14.42
N VAL A 500 -8.74 3.79 14.43
CA VAL A 500 -7.66 3.24 15.28
C VAL A 500 -6.63 2.53 14.41
#